data_AF-A0A382JUY3-F1
#
_entry.id   AF-A0A382JUY3-F1
#
_cell.length_a   1.000
_cell.length_b   1.000
_cell.length_c   1.000
_cell.angle_alpha   90.00
_cell.angle_beta   90.00
_cell.angle_gamma   90.00
#
_symmetry.space_group_name_H-M   'P 1'
#
loop_
_entity.id
_entity.type
_entity.pdbx_description
1 polymer ?
#
loop_
_entity_poly.entity_id
_entity_poly.type
_entity_poly.pdbx_seq_one_letter_code
_entity_poly.pdbx_strand_id
1 'polypeptide(L)'
;PVPPPRIVTREGKIKRRIFRSPKAPSRFELLNENGRTINYLYSSDSGPLKVADGEDGEPITFERLMSMLRNRRVILTGIEAVDPRWPSLPLLDVRTLKTLP
;
A
#
# COMPACT_ATOMS: atom_id res chain seq x y z
N PRO A 1 -19.40 8.01 -18.61
CA PRO A 1 -18.46 8.85 -17.84
C PRO A 1 -17.89 8.05 -16.65
N VAL A 2 -16.58 7.83 -16.62
CA VAL A 2 -15.91 7.16 -15.49
C VAL A 2 -15.82 8.18 -14.34
N PRO A 3 -16.23 7.84 -13.11
CA PRO A 3 -16.10 8.76 -11.98
C PRO A 3 -14.62 9.12 -11.75
N PRO A 4 -14.33 10.36 -11.34
CA PRO A 4 -12.95 10.80 -11.12
C PRO A 4 -12.28 9.92 -10.04
N PRO A 5 -10.97 9.65 -10.18
CA PRO A 5 -10.23 8.89 -9.17
C PRO A 5 -10.33 9.55 -7.80
N ARG A 6 -10.70 8.78 -6.78
CA ARG A 6 -10.82 9.29 -5.41
C ARG A 6 -9.48 9.19 -4.69
N ILE A 7 -8.89 10.33 -4.36
CA ILE A 7 -7.69 10.39 -3.52
C ILE A 7 -8.11 10.30 -2.07
N VAL A 8 -7.50 9.39 -1.32
CA VAL A 8 -7.78 9.18 0.11
C VAL A 8 -6.50 9.08 0.91
N THR A 9 -6.57 9.57 2.16
CA THR A 9 -5.54 9.39 3.17
C THR A 9 -6.02 8.41 4.22
N ARG A 10 -5.22 7.38 4.52
CA ARG A 10 -5.53 6.33 5.48
C ARG A 10 -4.37 6.14 6.44
N GLU A 11 -4.67 6.03 7.72
CA GLU A 11 -3.70 5.64 8.73
C GLU A 11 -3.86 4.16 9.06
N GLY A 12 -2.74 3.47 9.29
CA GLY A 12 -2.78 2.11 9.78
C GLY A 12 -1.42 1.46 9.93
N LYS A 13 -1.43 0.17 10.27
CA LYS A 13 -0.24 -0.66 10.40
C LYS A 13 -0.03 -1.48 9.14
N ILE A 14 1.18 -1.47 8.57
CA ILE A 14 1.51 -2.31 7.42
C ILE A 14 1.67 -3.76 7.88
N LYS A 15 0.96 -4.68 7.23
CA LYS A 15 1.16 -6.12 7.36
C LYS A 15 1.55 -6.70 6.01
N ARG A 16 2.58 -7.55 6.03
CA ARG A 16 2.99 -8.38 4.88
C ARG A 16 2.51 -9.81 5.09
N ARG A 17 1.77 -10.34 4.13
CA ARG A 17 1.38 -11.76 4.09
C ARG A 17 2.59 -12.62 3.72
N ILE A 18 2.72 -13.76 4.40
CA ILE A 18 3.84 -14.69 4.23
C ILE A 18 3.75 -15.39 2.85
N PHE A 19 2.53 -15.67 2.38
CA PHE A 19 2.28 -16.35 1.10
C PHE A 19 1.43 -15.47 0.17
N ARG A 20 1.64 -15.56 -1.15
CA ARG A 20 0.70 -15.00 -2.14
C ARG A 20 -0.56 -15.86 -2.06
N SER A 21 -1.65 -15.29 -1.56
CA SER A 21 -2.94 -15.97 -1.56
C SER A 21 -3.71 -15.56 -2.81
N PRO A 22 -4.31 -16.49 -3.56
CA PRO A 22 -5.27 -16.16 -4.62
C PRO A 22 -6.52 -15.45 -4.10
N LYS A 23 -6.69 -15.34 -2.78
CA LYS A 23 -7.83 -14.65 -2.14
C LYS A 23 -7.52 -13.19 -1.81
N ALA A 24 -6.34 -12.68 -2.18
CA ALA A 24 -5.92 -11.32 -1.85
C ALA A 24 -5.31 -10.63 -3.09
N PRO A 25 -5.69 -9.38 -3.38
CA PRO A 25 -5.20 -8.67 -4.55
C PRO A 25 -3.75 -8.19 -4.38
N SER A 26 -3.24 -8.09 -3.13
CA SER A 26 -1.85 -7.75 -2.85
C SER A 26 -1.30 -8.53 -1.65
N ARG A 27 0.03 -8.61 -1.56
CA ARG A 27 0.77 -9.14 -0.40
C ARG A 27 0.77 -8.21 0.80
N PHE A 28 0.48 -6.94 0.60
CA PHE A 28 0.55 -5.91 1.63
C PHE A 28 -0.85 -5.42 2.00
N GLU A 29 -1.06 -5.25 3.30
CA GLU A 29 -2.33 -4.83 3.89
C GLU A 29 -2.08 -3.65 4.83
N LEU A 30 -2.99 -2.68 4.81
CA LEU A 30 -3.09 -1.66 5.84
C LEU A 30 -4.14 -2.09 6.85
N LEU A 31 -3.73 -2.25 8.10
CA LEU A 31 -4.63 -2.62 9.19
C LEU A 31 -5.03 -1.40 10.00
N ASN A 32 -6.28 -1.35 10.45
CA ASN A 32 -6.71 -0.39 11.47
C ASN A 32 -6.19 -0.79 12.86
N GLU A 33 -6.52 0.02 13.86
CA GLU A 33 -6.16 -0.22 15.26
C GLU A 33 -6.71 -1.55 15.80
N ASN A 34 -7.87 -1.98 15.31
CA ASN A 34 -8.50 -3.26 15.66
C ASN A 34 -7.90 -4.47 14.91
N GLY A 35 -6.86 -4.26 14.10
CA GLY A 35 -6.20 -5.32 13.32
C GLY A 35 -6.97 -5.78 12.08
N ARG A 36 -8.05 -5.08 11.69
CA ARG A 36 -8.82 -5.38 10.48
C ARG A 36 -8.21 -4.71 9.25
N THR A 37 -8.21 -5.41 8.13
CA THR A 37 -7.73 -4.85 6.85
C THR A 37 -8.64 -3.73 6.37
N ILE A 38 -8.05 -2.55 6.21
CA ILE A 38 -8.69 -1.35 5.64
C ILE A 38 -8.56 -1.35 4.12
N ASN A 39 -7.34 -1.57 3.63
CA ASN A 39 -7.01 -1.60 2.21
C ASN A 39 -5.87 -2.60 1.96
N TYR A 40 -5.89 -3.21 0.78
CA TYR A 40 -4.72 -3.86 0.20
C TYR A 40 -3.87 -2.80 -0.51
N LEU A 41 -2.56 -2.88 -0.35
CA LEU A 41 -1.63 -1.84 -0.80
C LEU A 41 -0.90 -2.28 -2.05
N TYR A 42 -0.88 -1.45 -3.08
CA TYR A 42 -0.05 -1.63 -4.26
C TYR A 42 0.43 -0.27 -4.77
N SER A 43 1.33 -0.28 -5.75
CA SER A 43 1.69 0.91 -6.53
C SER A 43 1.51 0.57 -7.99
N SER A 44 0.69 1.34 -8.71
CA SER A 44 0.63 1.28 -10.17
C SER A 44 1.77 2.08 -10.81
N ASP A 45 2.42 2.94 -10.04
CA ASP A 45 3.63 3.64 -10.46
C ASP A 45 4.77 2.63 -10.47
N SER A 46 5.31 2.39 -11.68
CA SER A 46 6.44 1.49 -11.91
C SER A 46 7.80 2.16 -11.66
N GLY A 47 7.82 3.46 -11.38
CA GLY A 47 9.02 4.18 -10.95
C GLY A 47 9.37 3.91 -9.48
N PRO A 48 10.60 4.27 -9.04
CA PRO A 48 10.89 4.44 -7.63
C PRO A 48 9.79 5.25 -6.95
N LEU A 49 9.34 4.80 -5.78
CA LEU A 49 8.59 5.71 -4.91
C LEU A 49 9.51 6.91 -4.64
N LYS A 50 8.96 8.14 -4.70
CA LYS A 50 9.68 9.40 -4.43
C LYS A 50 10.12 9.56 -2.96
N VAL A 51 10.46 8.47 -2.29
CA VAL A 51 10.71 8.42 -0.85
C VAL A 51 12.00 7.63 -0.62
N ALA A 52 13.08 8.40 -0.55
CA ALA A 52 14.44 8.02 -0.17
C ALA A 52 15.29 7.33 -1.26
N ASP A 53 16.41 7.96 -1.57
CA ASP A 53 17.55 7.33 -2.23
C ASP A 53 17.93 6.08 -1.42
N GLY A 54 18.03 4.92 -2.08
CA GLY A 54 18.50 3.70 -1.42
C GLY A 54 19.93 3.87 -0.92
N GLU A 55 20.31 3.09 0.10
CA GLU A 55 21.67 3.06 0.69
C GLU A 55 22.79 2.91 -0.36
N ASP A 56 22.47 2.31 -1.51
CA ASP A 56 23.38 2.02 -2.62
C ASP A 56 23.13 2.90 -3.88
N GLY A 57 22.31 3.94 -3.79
CA GLY A 57 21.87 4.73 -4.95
C GLY A 57 20.80 4.06 -5.83
N GLU A 58 20.38 2.84 -5.48
CA GLU A 58 19.31 2.12 -6.17
C GLU A 58 17.92 2.67 -5.79
N PRO A 59 16.99 2.81 -6.77
CA PRO A 59 15.62 3.20 -6.50
C PRO A 59 14.92 2.23 -5.55
N ILE A 60 14.42 2.72 -4.41
CA ILE A 60 13.65 1.87 -3.50
C ILE A 60 12.31 1.48 -4.14
N THR A 61 12.15 0.18 -4.38
CA THR A 61 10.90 -0.36 -4.93
C THR A 61 9.79 -0.34 -3.88
N PHE A 62 8.54 -0.29 -4.33
CA PHE A 62 7.38 -0.39 -3.44
C PHE A 62 7.43 -1.64 -2.55
N GLU A 63 7.76 -2.81 -3.12
CA GLU A 63 7.85 -4.06 -2.35
C GLU A 63 8.94 -3.99 -1.26
N ARG A 64 10.08 -3.35 -1.55
CA ARG A 64 11.17 -3.18 -0.57
C ARG A 64 10.76 -2.21 0.53
N LEU A 65 10.20 -1.05 0.19
CA LEU A 65 9.72 -0.07 1.17
C LEU A 65 8.64 -0.67 2.09
N MET A 66 7.61 -1.31 1.53
CA MET A 66 6.56 -1.93 2.34
C MET A 66 7.09 -3.06 3.24
N SER A 67 8.12 -3.77 2.79
CA SER A 67 8.76 -4.82 3.59
C SER A 67 9.58 -4.23 4.74
N MET A 68 10.33 -3.14 4.51
CA MET A 68 11.06 -2.42 5.55
C MET A 68 10.12 -1.82 6.61
N LEU A 69 8.97 -1.30 6.17
CA LEU A 69 7.96 -0.69 7.04
C LEU A 69 6.96 -1.71 7.60
N ARG A 70 7.21 -3.02 7.45
CA ARG A 70 6.35 -4.04 8.03
C ARG A 70 6.21 -3.82 9.53
N ASN A 71 4.98 -3.91 10.02
CA ASN A 71 4.58 -3.65 11.40
C ASN A 71 4.76 -2.20 11.89
N ARG A 72 5.20 -1.26 11.05
CA ARG A 72 5.21 0.16 11.38
C ARG A 72 3.82 0.75 11.14
N ARG A 73 3.49 1.76 11.95
CA ARG A 73 2.30 2.59 11.78
C ARG A 73 2.64 3.74 10.83
N VAL A 74 1.78 3.95 9.84
CA VAL A 74 2.03 4.87 8.72
C VAL A 74 0.74 5.61 8.37
N ILE A 75 0.91 6.77 7.74
CA ILE A 75 -0.14 7.47 7.01
C ILE A 75 0.17 7.33 5.52
N LEU A 76 -0.77 6.77 4.77
CA LEU A 76 -0.68 6.58 3.33
C LEU A 76 -1.69 7.48 2.64
N THR A 77 -1.29 8.13 1.57
CA THR A 77 -2.23 8.77 0.63
C THR A 77 -2.11 8.07 -0.71
N GLY A 78 -3.25 7.79 -1.31
CA GLY A 78 -3.32 7.05 -2.55
C GLY A 78 -4.67 7.19 -3.24
N ILE A 79 -4.79 6.54 -4.38
CA ILE A 79 -6.03 6.50 -5.16
C ILE A 79 -6.77 5.21 -4.79
N GLU A 80 -8.06 5.31 -4.46
CA GLU A 80 -8.90 4.12 -4.28
C GLU A 80 -9.04 3.38 -5.61
N ALA A 81 -8.77 2.08 -5.57
CA ALA A 81 -8.88 1.20 -6.71
C ALA A 81 -9.64 -0.07 -6.34
N VAL A 82 -10.14 -0.76 -7.36
CA VAL A 82 -10.81 -2.06 -7.24
C VAL A 82 -10.24 -2.98 -8.30
N ASP A 83 -9.81 -4.17 -7.90
CA ASP A 83 -9.44 -5.22 -8.85
C ASP A 83 -10.69 -6.03 -9.20
N PRO A 84 -11.06 -6.19 -10.49
CA PRO A 84 -12.23 -6.96 -10.90
C PRO A 84 -12.25 -8.41 -10.38
N ARG A 85 -11.08 -9.01 -10.13
CA ARG A 85 -10.96 -10.37 -9.55
C ARG A 85 -11.33 -10.42 -8.06
N TRP A 86 -11.24 -9.29 -7.36
CA TRP A 86 -11.57 -9.15 -5.94
C TRP A 86 -12.40 -7.87 -5.68
N PRO A 87 -13.65 -7.79 -6.16
CA PRO A 87 -14.44 -6.55 -6.14
C PRO A 87 -14.81 -6.07 -4.73
N SER A 88 -14.82 -6.97 -3.74
CA SER A 88 -15.09 -6.65 -2.33
C SER A 88 -13.85 -6.30 -1.51
N LEU A 89 -12.66 -6.35 -2.10
CA LEU A 89 -11.40 -6.10 -1.42
C LEU A 89 -10.81 -4.76 -1.89
N PRO A 90 -10.90 -3.70 -1.07
CA PRO A 90 -10.51 -2.37 -1.50
C PRO A 90 -9.00 -2.28 -1.67
N LEU A 91 -8.55 -1.79 -2.83
CA LEU A 91 -7.15 -1.50 -3.10
C LEU A 91 -6.88 -0.02 -2.87
N LEU A 92 -5.65 0.27 -2.45
CA LEU A 92 -5.10 1.60 -2.38
C LEU A 92 -3.82 1.64 -3.21
N ASP A 93 -3.87 2.41 -4.29
CA ASP A 93 -2.70 2.74 -5.09
C ASP A 93 -1.90 3.83 -4.39
N VAL A 94 -0.84 3.41 -3.69
CA VAL A 94 -0.08 4.27 -2.76
C VAL A 94 0.76 5.26 -3.54
N ARG A 95 0.56 6.56 -3.27
CA ARG A 95 1.31 7.65 -3.90
C ARG A 95 2.28 8.32 -2.94
N THR A 96 1.88 8.48 -1.68
CA THR A 96 2.75 9.05 -0.64
C THR A 96 2.66 8.24 0.63
N LEU A 97 3.76 8.20 1.38
CA LEU A 97 3.87 7.53 2.66
C LEU A 97 4.54 8.45 3.67
N LYS A 98 4.00 8.47 4.89
CA LYS A 98 4.63 9.09 6.06
C LYS A 98 4.66 8.08 7.21
N THR A 99 5.82 7.90 7.83
CA THR A 99 5.95 7.09 9.04
C THR A 99 5.50 7.89 10.26
N LEU A 100 4.90 7.19 11.22
CA LEU A 100 4.66 7.73 12.55
C LEU A 100 5.83 7.33 13.48
N PRO A 101 6.17 8.16 14.49
CA PRO A 101 7.20 7.85 15.48
C PRO A 101 6.99 6.47 16.12
#